data_AF-A0A7Y0LB67-F1
#
_entry.id   AF-A0A7Y0LB67-F1
#
_cell.length_a   1.000
_cell.length_b   1.000
_cell.length_c   1.000
_cell.angle_alpha   90.00
_cell.angle_beta   90.00
_cell.angle_gamma   90.00
#
_symmetry.space_group_name_H-M   'P 1'
#
loop_
_entity.id
_entity.type
_entity.pdbx_description
1 polymer ?
#
loop_
_entity_poly.entity_id
_entity_poly.type
_entity_poly.pdbx_seq_one_letter_code
_entity_poly.pdbx_strand_id
1 'polypeptide(L)'
;MKSKIWLVVIFIALALAYEFLFQPIRQSSTENKITLPSEPIGSTSSNQKSQARQGNEHNAEKGDKVAGNFSETFSSEENPEQRHSSKESKLEKTTSDILACAYQEESEQENEAKAIAIETFANELLNADNTELQKTAYLFNKLSSETSPHHTRIFLDEYLHQRPDDKLAVLQLLNTCKQLPHDTECNQTLAENIDYSDPENGVLWLQLAALMLAQENQQAFTHYLKIAIEKTSFSNYFFEYIGLFFDSAYGVIDLPFNQVYTLGSSLVSSADISSVINYCGKVPTSNTTLFGICQQLGSSMQIHADDMLLQAMGAGISRESYKKSNDQTALANQIKVDEQRYKAMFNLDWQNAQSLIVWDDELMTTWIEHGKLFGEQAAVNALIEEAKIKSLNPDYRPCQQ
;
A
#
# COMPACT_ATOMS: atom_id res chain seq x y z
N MET A 1 10.80 -28.44 9.79
CA MET A 1 9.87 -28.01 10.88
C MET A 1 9.68 -26.49 11.04
N LYS A 2 10.71 -25.62 10.99
CA LYS A 2 10.54 -24.17 11.27
C LYS A 2 9.66 -23.41 10.25
N SER A 3 9.69 -23.79 8.97
CA SER A 3 8.94 -23.10 7.89
C SER A 3 7.44 -22.98 8.16
N LYS A 4 6.78 -24.04 8.66
CA LYS A 4 5.32 -24.01 8.93
C LYS A 4 4.89 -22.98 9.99
N ILE A 5 5.81 -22.50 10.83
CA ILE A 5 5.54 -21.39 11.76
C ILE A 5 5.44 -20.06 11.00
N TRP A 6 6.26 -19.86 9.96
CA TRP A 6 6.30 -18.60 9.21
C TRP A 6 5.04 -18.37 8.37
N LEU A 7 4.56 -19.38 7.64
CA LEU A 7 3.27 -19.29 6.93
C LEU A 7 2.09 -19.08 7.89
N VAL A 8 2.06 -19.77 9.03
CA VAL A 8 1.04 -19.54 10.06
C VAL A 8 1.15 -18.13 10.65
N VAL A 9 2.35 -17.58 10.83
CA VAL A 9 2.55 -16.19 11.26
C VAL A 9 2.11 -15.19 10.17
N ILE A 10 2.33 -15.45 8.88
CA ILE A 10 1.79 -14.61 7.80
C ILE A 10 0.26 -14.65 7.77
N PHE A 11 -0.36 -15.83 7.80
CA PHE A 11 -1.82 -15.94 7.82
C PHE A 11 -2.44 -15.35 9.09
N ILE A 12 -1.78 -15.48 10.25
CA ILE A 12 -2.19 -14.79 11.48
C ILE A 12 -1.96 -13.28 11.38
N ALA A 13 -0.87 -12.80 10.77
CA ALA A 13 -0.64 -11.37 10.55
C ALA A 13 -1.66 -10.75 9.59
N LEU A 14 -2.05 -11.47 8.53
CA LEU A 14 -3.10 -11.05 7.60
C LEU A 14 -4.49 -11.15 8.24
N ALA A 15 -4.78 -12.17 9.05
CA ALA A 15 -6.05 -12.29 9.76
C ALA A 15 -6.17 -11.28 10.92
N LEU A 16 -5.07 -10.98 11.63
CA LEU A 16 -5.01 -9.91 12.63
C LEU A 16 -5.04 -8.53 11.99
N ALA A 17 -4.40 -8.33 10.84
CA ALA A 17 -4.59 -7.12 10.05
C ALA A 17 -6.05 -6.99 9.62
N TYR A 18 -6.69 -8.06 9.13
CA TYR A 18 -8.10 -8.05 8.78
C TYR A 18 -9.00 -7.72 9.98
N GLU A 19 -8.81 -8.34 11.14
CA GLU A 19 -9.47 -7.97 12.41
C GLU A 19 -9.24 -6.47 12.74
N PHE A 20 -7.99 -6.03 12.82
CA PHE A 20 -7.64 -4.66 13.24
C PHE A 20 -8.09 -3.59 12.23
N LEU A 21 -8.20 -3.95 10.95
CA LEU A 21 -8.64 -3.09 9.85
C LEU A 21 -10.16 -3.17 9.58
N PHE A 22 -10.88 -4.19 10.06
CA PHE A 22 -12.30 -4.43 9.74
C PHE A 22 -13.16 -4.89 10.93
N GLN A 23 -12.75 -4.67 12.19
CA GLN A 23 -13.65 -4.88 13.34
C GLN A 23 -14.96 -4.10 13.16
N PRO A 24 -16.13 -4.77 13.09
CA PRO A 24 -17.40 -4.09 12.89
C PRO A 24 -17.74 -3.24 14.12
N ILE A 25 -18.22 -2.02 13.88
CA ILE A 25 -18.56 -1.06 14.94
C ILE A 25 -19.64 -1.67 15.84
N ARG A 26 -19.25 -2.13 17.03
CA ARG A 26 -20.20 -2.42 18.12
C ARG A 26 -20.85 -1.10 18.54
N GLN A 27 -22.05 -0.86 18.04
CA GLN A 27 -22.85 0.28 18.47
C GLN A 27 -23.14 0.17 19.96
N SER A 28 -22.46 1.02 20.75
CA SER A 28 -22.75 1.20 22.17
C SER A 28 -24.08 1.93 22.31
N SER A 29 -25.18 1.17 22.40
CA SER A 29 -26.53 1.69 22.63
C SER A 29 -26.72 2.15 24.08
N THR A 30 -25.95 3.15 24.50
CA THR A 30 -26.13 3.85 25.78
C THR A 30 -27.29 4.83 25.66
N GLU A 31 -28.50 4.38 26.06
CA GLU A 31 -29.68 5.24 26.23
C GLU A 31 -29.47 6.26 27.36
N ASN A 32 -28.78 7.36 27.07
CA ASN A 32 -28.68 8.48 27.98
C ASN A 32 -30.02 9.23 28.04
N LYS A 33 -30.82 8.87 29.04
CA LYS A 33 -32.12 9.47 29.33
C LYS A 33 -31.93 10.92 29.84
N ILE A 34 -31.99 11.89 28.93
CA ILE A 34 -31.80 13.31 29.25
C ILE A 34 -33.00 13.84 30.06
N THR A 35 -32.83 13.97 31.37
CA THR A 35 -33.76 14.69 32.25
C THR A 35 -33.47 16.19 32.16
N LEU A 36 -34.39 16.95 31.56
CA LEU A 36 -34.32 18.41 31.51
C LEU A 36 -34.65 19.04 32.89
N PRO A 37 -33.78 19.87 33.48
CA PRO A 37 -34.15 20.73 34.59
C PRO A 37 -34.82 22.01 34.08
N SER A 38 -36.00 22.33 34.60
CA SER A 38 -36.75 23.54 34.27
C SER A 38 -36.63 24.59 35.38
N GLU A 39 -36.03 25.76 35.11
CA GLU A 39 -36.19 26.99 35.91
C GLU A 39 -35.77 28.24 35.11
N PRO A 40 -35.97 29.50 35.57
CA PRO A 40 -36.96 30.34 34.89
C PRO A 40 -36.40 31.59 34.18
N ILE A 41 -37.29 32.25 33.43
CA ILE A 41 -37.01 33.44 32.63
C ILE A 41 -36.80 34.68 33.52
N GLY A 42 -35.61 35.29 33.45
CA GLY A 42 -35.31 36.61 33.99
C GLY A 42 -34.87 37.57 32.87
N SER A 43 -35.43 38.78 32.84
CA SER A 43 -35.24 39.75 31.75
C SER A 43 -34.32 40.91 32.12
N THR A 44 -33.45 41.37 31.20
CA THR A 44 -33.41 42.77 30.70
C THR A 44 -32.32 43.00 29.62
N SER A 45 -32.35 44.21 29.05
CA SER A 45 -31.59 44.83 27.95
C SER A 45 -30.04 44.85 28.16
N SER A 46 -29.19 45.27 27.19
CA SER A 46 -29.39 46.31 26.17
C SER A 46 -28.40 46.30 24.98
N ASN A 47 -28.59 47.25 24.05
CA ASN A 47 -27.94 47.42 22.74
C ASN A 47 -26.41 47.69 22.78
N GLN A 48 -25.72 47.36 21.68
CA GLN A 48 -24.81 48.34 21.02
C GLN A 48 -24.53 48.08 19.52
N LYS A 49 -24.01 49.13 18.85
CA LYS A 49 -23.51 49.21 17.46
C LYS A 49 -22.15 49.96 17.50
N SER A 50 -21.25 50.06 16.52
CA SER A 50 -21.25 49.82 15.05
C SER A 50 -19.81 49.32 14.65
N GLN A 51 -19.15 49.51 13.48
CA GLN A 51 -19.43 50.04 12.12
C GLN A 51 -18.37 49.42 11.17
N ALA A 52 -18.73 48.63 10.14
CA ALA A 52 -18.84 49.04 8.73
C ALA A 52 -17.64 49.79 8.08
N ARG A 53 -16.94 49.10 7.16
CA ARG A 53 -16.11 49.56 6.01
C ARG A 53 -15.90 48.32 5.10
N GLN A 54 -16.10 48.27 3.77
CA GLN A 54 -15.62 49.08 2.62
C GLN A 54 -14.09 49.07 2.49
N GLY A 55 -13.43 48.77 1.37
CA GLY A 55 -13.76 48.35 -0.03
C GLY A 55 -12.39 48.08 -0.73
N ASN A 56 -12.16 47.40 -1.88
CA ASN A 56 -12.82 47.28 -3.19
C ASN A 56 -12.32 45.96 -3.86
N GLU A 57 -13.11 45.22 -4.65
CA GLU A 57 -13.27 45.32 -6.13
C GLU A 57 -12.01 45.35 -7.01
N HIS A 58 -11.77 44.24 -7.73
CA HIS A 58 -11.46 44.28 -9.17
C HIS A 58 -12.00 43.02 -9.90
N ASN A 59 -12.48 43.24 -11.12
CA ASN A 59 -13.02 42.28 -12.11
C ASN A 59 -11.91 42.00 -13.18
N ALA A 60 -11.91 41.02 -14.09
CA ALA A 60 -12.65 39.78 -14.41
C ALA A 60 -11.68 38.91 -15.31
N GLU A 61 -11.95 37.80 -16.01
CA GLU A 61 -13.14 37.28 -16.70
C GLU A 61 -13.21 35.72 -16.81
N LYS A 62 -14.45 35.23 -16.83
CA LYS A 62 -15.04 34.16 -17.66
C LYS A 62 -14.18 32.95 -18.12
N GLY A 63 -14.64 31.77 -17.68
CA GLY A 63 -14.69 30.53 -18.46
C GLY A 63 -16.10 29.93 -18.31
N ASP A 64 -16.65 29.28 -19.34
CA ASP A 64 -18.09 29.02 -19.44
C ASP A 64 -18.61 27.77 -18.72
N LYS A 65 -19.92 27.76 -18.47
CA LYS A 65 -20.65 26.70 -17.76
C LYS A 65 -21.13 25.59 -18.69
N VAL A 66 -21.09 24.35 -18.21
CA VAL A 66 -22.10 23.33 -18.56
C VAL A 66 -22.68 22.80 -17.25
N ALA A 67 -24.00 22.90 -17.07
CA ALA A 67 -24.69 22.44 -15.88
C ALA A 67 -25.74 21.39 -16.25
N GLY A 68 -25.60 20.18 -15.72
CA GLY A 68 -26.64 19.15 -15.78
C GLY A 68 -27.51 19.23 -14.53
N ASN A 69 -28.76 19.66 -14.67
CA ASN A 69 -29.72 19.65 -13.57
C ASN A 69 -30.20 18.22 -13.28
N PHE A 70 -30.24 17.81 -12.02
CA PHE A 70 -31.10 16.71 -11.60
C PHE A 70 -31.74 16.96 -10.23
N SER A 71 -33.02 17.31 -10.29
CA SER A 71 -33.99 17.48 -9.20
C SER A 71 -35.36 17.47 -9.89
N GLU A 72 -36.46 16.96 -9.35
CA GLU A 72 -36.72 16.41 -8.01
C GLU A 72 -37.15 14.91 -8.19
N THR A 73 -37.75 14.13 -7.29
CA THR A 73 -38.88 14.40 -6.38
C THR A 73 -38.89 13.37 -5.25
N PHE A 74 -39.21 13.79 -4.03
CA PHE A 74 -39.48 12.91 -2.89
C PHE A 74 -40.99 12.96 -2.58
N SER A 75 -41.68 11.82 -2.55
CA SER A 75 -43.11 11.76 -2.27
C SER A 75 -43.44 10.58 -1.36
N SER A 76 -43.88 10.87 -0.15
CA SER A 76 -44.36 9.91 0.84
C SER A 76 -45.84 9.59 0.65
N GLU A 77 -46.25 8.35 0.91
CA GLU A 77 -47.41 8.06 1.79
C GLU A 77 -47.44 6.58 2.22
N GLU A 78 -48.34 6.23 3.14
CA GLU A 78 -48.28 5.04 3.98
C GLU A 78 -49.18 3.90 3.51
N ASN A 79 -48.82 2.64 3.81
CA ASN A 79 -49.57 1.81 4.78
C ASN A 79 -48.81 0.52 5.14
N PRO A 80 -48.87 0.00 6.38
CA PRO A 80 -48.24 -1.26 6.75
C PRO A 80 -49.23 -2.43 6.76
N GLU A 81 -48.89 -3.56 6.12
CA GLU A 81 -49.58 -4.84 6.37
C GLU A 81 -48.59 -6.00 6.45
N GLN A 82 -48.86 -6.95 7.36
CA GLN A 82 -47.90 -7.95 7.80
C GLN A 82 -47.73 -9.10 6.80
N ARG A 83 -46.50 -9.29 6.31
CA ARG A 83 -46.04 -10.62 5.84
C ARG A 83 -44.66 -10.94 6.39
N HIS A 84 -44.62 -11.77 7.44
CA HIS A 84 -43.45 -12.58 7.77
C HIS A 84 -43.25 -13.64 6.66
N SER A 85 -42.74 -13.20 5.51
CA SER A 85 -42.12 -14.09 4.54
C SER A 85 -40.64 -14.19 4.89
N SER A 86 -40.21 -15.38 5.30
CA SER A 86 -38.79 -15.71 5.44
C SER A 86 -38.15 -15.68 4.06
N LYS A 87 -37.66 -14.50 3.66
CA LYS A 87 -36.68 -14.39 2.57
C LYS A 87 -35.40 -15.08 3.04
N GLU A 88 -35.31 -16.38 2.79
CA GLU A 88 -34.04 -16.99 2.50
C GLU A 88 -33.43 -16.17 1.36
N SER A 89 -32.40 -15.40 1.69
CA SER A 89 -31.59 -14.76 0.67
C SER A 89 -30.99 -15.88 -0.16
N LYS A 90 -31.44 -16.04 -1.40
CA LYS A 90 -30.68 -16.77 -2.40
C LYS A 90 -29.36 -16.02 -2.52
N LEU A 91 -28.35 -16.52 -1.81
CA LEU A 91 -26.98 -16.06 -1.98
C LEU A 91 -26.61 -16.39 -3.42
N GLU A 92 -26.68 -15.37 -4.27
CA GLU A 92 -26.42 -15.48 -5.70
C GLU A 92 -24.97 -15.92 -5.83
N LYS A 93 -24.77 -17.21 -6.14
CA LYS A 93 -23.48 -17.85 -6.03
C LYS A 93 -22.61 -17.33 -7.15
N THR A 94 -21.81 -16.31 -6.85
CA THR A 94 -20.89 -15.66 -7.80
C THR A 94 -19.95 -16.71 -8.36
N THR A 95 -20.23 -17.14 -9.58
CA THR A 95 -19.35 -18.00 -10.39
C THR A 95 -18.43 -17.10 -11.18
N SER A 96 -17.12 -17.34 -11.07
CA SER A 96 -16.15 -16.79 -12.01
C SER A 96 -16.12 -17.65 -13.27
N ASP A 97 -15.94 -17.01 -14.42
CA ASP A 97 -15.71 -17.68 -15.71
C ASP A 97 -14.23 -18.04 -15.93
N ILE A 98 -13.36 -17.74 -14.95
CA ILE A 98 -11.92 -18.02 -14.98
C ILE A 98 -11.64 -19.39 -14.34
N LEU A 99 -10.81 -20.21 -14.98
CA LEU A 99 -10.31 -21.46 -14.40
C LEU A 99 -9.46 -21.18 -13.16
N ALA A 100 -9.59 -22.01 -12.13
CA ALA A 100 -8.77 -21.93 -10.92
C ALA A 100 -7.83 -23.13 -10.81
N CYS A 101 -6.56 -22.87 -10.50
CA CYS A 101 -5.63 -23.93 -10.10
C CYS A 101 -5.59 -24.05 -8.58
N ALA A 102 -5.55 -25.28 -8.08
CA ALA A 102 -5.36 -25.52 -6.65
C ALA A 102 -3.93 -25.16 -6.24
N TYR A 103 -3.77 -24.45 -5.12
CA TYR A 103 -2.47 -24.26 -4.49
C TYR A 103 -1.91 -25.61 -4.04
N GLN A 104 -0.68 -25.91 -4.44
CA GLN A 104 0.05 -27.11 -4.02
C GLN A 104 0.97 -26.76 -2.85
N GLU A 105 0.91 -27.50 -1.74
CA GLU A 105 1.82 -27.29 -0.60
C GLU A 105 3.21 -27.86 -0.94
N GLU A 106 4.19 -26.97 -1.05
CA GLU A 106 5.57 -27.32 -1.43
C GLU A 106 6.23 -28.22 -0.37
N SER A 107 6.94 -29.25 -0.82
CA SER A 107 7.62 -30.20 0.07
C SER A 107 8.84 -29.58 0.76
N GLU A 108 9.27 -30.18 1.88
CA GLU A 108 10.48 -29.73 2.60
C GLU A 108 11.75 -29.89 1.72
N GLN A 109 11.73 -30.81 0.75
CA GLN A 109 12.80 -31.00 -0.25
C GLN A 109 12.81 -29.89 -1.33
N GLU A 110 11.65 -29.47 -1.84
CA GLU A 110 11.57 -28.34 -2.77
C GLU A 110 12.01 -27.03 -2.09
N ASN A 111 11.61 -26.84 -0.82
CA ASN A 111 12.06 -25.69 -0.02
C ASN A 111 13.60 -25.69 0.17
N GLU A 112 14.23 -26.85 0.32
CA GLU A 112 15.69 -26.99 0.42
C GLU A 112 16.38 -26.72 -0.92
N ALA A 113 15.88 -27.31 -2.02
CA ALA A 113 16.41 -27.07 -3.36
C ALA A 113 16.34 -25.58 -3.77
N LYS A 114 15.21 -24.93 -3.46
CA LYS A 114 15.02 -23.48 -3.64
C LYS A 114 16.05 -22.64 -2.90
N ALA A 115 16.36 -22.98 -1.64
CA ALA A 115 17.33 -22.26 -0.83
C ALA A 115 18.75 -22.37 -1.41
N ILE A 116 19.14 -23.57 -1.85
CA ILE A 116 20.45 -23.83 -2.49
C ILE A 116 20.56 -23.07 -3.82
N ALA A 117 19.49 -23.06 -4.63
CA ALA A 117 19.46 -22.31 -5.88
C ALA A 117 19.55 -20.78 -5.65
N ILE A 118 18.88 -20.26 -4.61
CA ILE A 118 18.99 -18.87 -4.16
C ILE A 118 20.41 -18.51 -3.75
N GLU A 119 21.06 -19.32 -2.91
CA GLU A 119 22.41 -19.06 -2.39
C GLU A 119 23.45 -19.12 -3.52
N THR A 120 23.28 -20.07 -4.46
CA THR A 120 24.13 -20.18 -5.66
C THR A 120 24.00 -18.93 -6.53
N PHE A 121 22.77 -18.53 -6.87
CA PHE A 121 22.48 -17.32 -7.66
C PHE A 121 22.99 -16.04 -7.00
N ALA A 122 22.84 -15.91 -5.67
CA ALA A 122 23.38 -14.81 -4.89
C ALA A 122 24.89 -14.67 -5.07
N ASN A 123 25.59 -15.80 -4.95
CA ASN A 123 27.04 -15.84 -4.97
C ASN A 123 27.59 -15.66 -6.39
N GLU A 124 26.89 -16.13 -7.43
CA GLU A 124 27.22 -15.83 -8.83
C GLU A 124 27.08 -14.34 -9.15
N LEU A 125 25.99 -13.70 -8.71
CA LEU A 125 25.78 -12.25 -8.88
C LEU A 125 26.82 -11.40 -8.11
N LEU A 126 27.15 -11.76 -6.87
CA LEU A 126 28.15 -11.05 -6.05
C LEU A 126 29.57 -11.14 -6.63
N ASN A 127 29.94 -12.30 -7.18
CA ASN A 127 31.28 -12.55 -7.73
C ASN A 127 31.40 -12.22 -9.22
N ALA A 128 30.37 -11.64 -9.85
CA ALA A 128 30.42 -11.22 -11.25
C ALA A 128 31.30 -9.98 -11.46
N ASP A 129 32.09 -9.97 -12.54
CA ASP A 129 32.86 -8.79 -13.02
C ASP A 129 31.98 -7.62 -13.53
N ASN A 130 30.68 -7.62 -13.23
CA ASN A 130 29.70 -6.64 -13.70
C ASN A 130 28.95 -6.02 -12.50
N THR A 131 29.19 -4.74 -12.26
CA THR A 131 28.61 -3.98 -11.15
C THR A 131 27.08 -3.97 -11.14
N GLU A 132 26.41 -4.08 -12.29
CA GLU A 132 24.94 -4.17 -12.35
C GLU A 132 24.43 -5.51 -11.79
N LEU A 133 25.17 -6.61 -11.97
CA LEU A 133 24.84 -7.92 -11.40
C LEU A 133 25.14 -7.95 -9.90
N GLN A 134 26.27 -7.37 -9.48
CA GLN A 134 26.60 -7.19 -8.06
C GLN A 134 25.53 -6.36 -7.34
N LYS A 135 25.09 -5.26 -7.95
CA LYS A 135 23.95 -4.45 -7.47
C LYS A 135 22.71 -5.31 -7.31
N THR A 136 22.35 -6.14 -8.28
CA THR A 136 21.18 -7.04 -8.18
C THR A 136 21.25 -7.92 -6.93
N ALA A 137 22.41 -8.47 -6.56
CA ALA A 137 22.56 -9.20 -5.30
C ALA A 137 22.36 -8.31 -4.05
N TYR A 138 22.92 -7.09 -4.04
CA TYR A 138 22.72 -6.14 -2.93
C TYR A 138 21.28 -5.62 -2.82
N LEU A 139 20.56 -5.47 -3.93
CA LEU A 139 19.12 -5.16 -3.98
C LEU A 139 18.27 -6.27 -3.35
N PHE A 140 18.65 -7.53 -3.58
CA PHE A 140 18.03 -8.70 -2.98
C PHE A 140 18.84 -9.26 -1.81
N ASN A 141 19.38 -8.41 -0.92
CA ASN A 141 20.29 -8.80 0.18
C ASN A 141 19.82 -9.96 1.10
N LYS A 142 18.54 -10.33 1.09
CA LYS A 142 18.02 -11.58 1.69
C LYS A 142 18.63 -12.86 1.08
N LEU A 143 19.18 -12.77 -0.14
CA LEU A 143 19.77 -13.86 -0.91
C LEU A 143 21.10 -14.37 -0.33
N SER A 144 21.91 -13.53 0.31
CA SER A 144 23.24 -13.88 0.82
C SER A 144 23.37 -13.60 2.32
N SER A 145 23.86 -14.59 3.06
CA SER A 145 24.21 -14.41 4.48
C SER A 145 25.54 -13.67 4.70
N GLU A 146 26.31 -13.42 3.63
CA GLU A 146 27.64 -12.80 3.70
C GLU A 146 27.59 -11.27 3.61
N THR A 147 26.54 -10.69 3.03
CA THR A 147 26.40 -9.23 2.85
C THR A 147 25.96 -8.55 4.14
N SER A 148 26.92 -8.06 4.94
CA SER A 148 26.62 -7.21 6.09
C SER A 148 25.95 -5.88 5.66
N PRO A 149 25.08 -5.27 6.48
CA PRO A 149 24.48 -3.98 6.14
C PRO A 149 25.50 -2.87 5.86
N HIS A 150 26.67 -2.87 6.52
CA HIS A 150 27.72 -1.90 6.22
C HIS A 150 28.35 -2.13 4.84
N HIS A 151 28.57 -3.38 4.40
CA HIS A 151 29.05 -3.67 3.05
C HIS A 151 28.02 -3.24 2.00
N THR A 152 26.75 -3.56 2.22
CA THR A 152 25.63 -3.14 1.36
C THR A 152 25.52 -1.61 1.29
N ARG A 153 25.72 -0.90 2.41
CA ARG A 153 25.74 0.58 2.43
C ARG A 153 26.87 1.14 1.58
N ILE A 154 28.09 0.65 1.77
CA ILE A 154 29.28 1.14 1.06
C ILE A 154 29.13 0.91 -0.45
N PHE A 155 28.77 -0.31 -0.87
CA PHE A 155 28.59 -0.62 -2.28
C PHE A 155 27.51 0.25 -2.93
N LEU A 156 26.33 0.39 -2.32
CA LEU A 156 25.22 1.14 -2.92
C LEU A 156 25.51 2.65 -2.96
N ASP A 157 26.21 3.20 -1.97
CA ASP A 157 26.65 4.60 -2.00
C ASP A 157 27.70 4.83 -3.11
N GLU A 158 28.74 3.99 -3.23
CA GLU A 158 29.74 4.05 -4.32
C GLU A 158 29.13 3.82 -5.72
N TYR A 159 28.07 3.02 -5.81
CA TYR A 159 27.29 2.82 -7.04
C TYR A 159 26.46 4.06 -7.40
N LEU A 160 25.74 4.65 -6.44
CA LEU A 160 24.90 5.83 -6.68
C LEU A 160 25.70 7.09 -7.05
N HIS A 161 26.96 7.20 -6.59
CA HIS A 161 27.89 8.23 -7.09
C HIS A 161 28.14 8.15 -8.61
N GLN A 162 27.90 7.00 -9.23
CA GLN A 162 28.04 6.75 -10.68
C GLN A 162 26.69 6.66 -11.40
N ARG A 163 25.62 6.32 -10.66
CA ARG A 163 24.25 6.03 -11.13
C ARG A 163 23.20 6.67 -10.23
N PRO A 164 23.17 8.01 -10.08
CA PRO A 164 22.27 8.71 -9.16
C PRO A 164 20.78 8.61 -9.56
N ASP A 165 20.50 8.06 -10.75
CA ASP A 165 19.19 7.79 -11.31
C ASP A 165 18.60 6.42 -10.92
N ASP A 166 19.37 5.52 -10.30
CA ASP A 166 18.88 4.18 -9.92
C ASP A 166 18.03 4.21 -8.64
N LYS A 167 16.72 4.45 -8.82
CA LYS A 167 15.71 4.50 -7.75
C LYS A 167 15.61 3.22 -6.91
N LEU A 168 16.00 2.05 -7.43
CA LEU A 168 16.02 0.80 -6.66
C LEU A 168 17.22 0.78 -5.70
N ALA A 169 18.39 1.19 -6.18
CA ALA A 169 19.58 1.34 -5.35
C ALA A 169 19.37 2.41 -4.26
N VAL A 170 18.68 3.52 -4.56
CA VAL A 170 18.31 4.54 -3.56
C VAL A 170 17.38 3.96 -2.48
N LEU A 171 16.30 3.27 -2.87
CA LEU A 171 15.39 2.63 -1.90
C LEU A 171 16.11 1.57 -1.04
N GLN A 172 17.00 0.76 -1.63
CA GLN A 172 17.75 -0.23 -0.88
C GLN A 172 18.80 0.39 0.04
N LEU A 173 19.47 1.48 -0.37
CA LEU A 173 20.38 2.21 0.51
C LEU A 173 19.64 2.80 1.71
N LEU A 174 18.45 3.38 1.50
CA LEU A 174 17.54 3.83 2.57
C LEU A 174 17.13 2.69 3.52
N ASN A 175 16.68 1.55 2.97
CA ASN A 175 16.32 0.35 3.75
C ASN A 175 17.53 -0.24 4.51
N THR A 176 18.74 -0.10 3.98
CA THR A 176 20.00 -0.52 4.63
C THR A 176 20.38 0.44 5.75
N CYS A 177 20.33 1.75 5.50
CA CYS A 177 20.66 2.78 6.49
C CYS A 177 19.75 2.79 7.70
N LYS A 178 18.48 2.41 7.56
CA LYS A 178 17.57 2.19 8.70
C LYS A 178 18.00 1.04 9.65
N GLN A 179 18.81 0.10 9.17
CA GLN A 179 19.42 -0.95 10.00
C GLN A 179 20.70 -0.44 10.70
N LEU A 180 21.22 0.71 10.26
CA LEU A 180 22.43 1.36 10.73
C LEU A 180 22.14 2.80 11.21
N PRO A 181 21.16 3.04 12.10
CA PRO A 181 20.70 4.40 12.41
C PRO A 181 21.78 5.31 13.01
N HIS A 182 22.88 4.76 13.53
CA HIS A 182 24.01 5.51 14.09
C HIS A 182 25.25 5.58 13.18
N ASP A 183 25.19 5.09 11.93
CA ASP A 183 26.24 5.30 10.92
C ASP A 183 26.13 6.75 10.40
N THR A 184 27.22 7.53 10.51
CA THR A 184 27.24 8.95 10.15
C THR A 184 27.18 9.21 8.65
N GLU A 185 27.49 8.20 7.83
CA GLU A 185 27.49 8.35 6.38
C GLU A 185 26.06 8.22 5.82
N CYS A 186 25.17 7.53 6.54
CA CYS A 186 23.76 7.35 6.20
C CYS A 186 22.90 8.63 6.14
N ASN A 187 23.47 9.81 6.35
CA ASN A 187 22.75 11.08 6.35
C ASN A 187 23.20 12.08 5.28
N GLN A 188 24.37 11.89 4.64
CA GLN A 188 25.02 12.97 3.89
C GLN A 188 24.44 13.14 2.48
N THR A 189 24.23 12.05 1.75
CA THR A 189 23.82 12.06 0.33
C THR A 189 22.36 11.68 0.11
N LEU A 190 21.65 11.12 1.11
CA LEU A 190 20.36 10.46 0.87
C LEU A 190 19.25 11.38 0.35
N ALA A 191 19.17 12.64 0.79
CA ALA A 191 18.18 13.58 0.26
C ALA A 191 18.45 13.90 -1.22
N GLU A 192 19.73 14.12 -1.58
CA GLU A 192 20.16 14.41 -2.95
C GLU A 192 19.90 13.21 -3.86
N ASN A 193 20.21 11.99 -3.40
CA ASN A 193 19.94 10.74 -4.12
C ASN A 193 18.44 10.54 -4.41
N ILE A 194 17.54 10.99 -3.52
CA ILE A 194 16.08 10.95 -3.77
C ILE A 194 15.70 12.02 -4.78
N ASP A 195 16.20 13.26 -4.63
CA ASP A 195 15.93 14.37 -5.57
C ASP A 195 16.42 14.08 -7.00
N TYR A 196 17.46 13.26 -7.18
CA TYR A 196 17.95 12.82 -8.50
C TYR A 196 17.22 11.61 -9.08
N SER A 197 16.89 10.59 -8.28
CA SER A 197 16.37 9.31 -8.78
C SER A 197 14.86 9.29 -9.02
N ASP A 198 14.08 9.80 -8.07
CA ASP A 198 12.62 9.90 -8.16
C ASP A 198 12.13 10.96 -7.16
N PRO A 199 12.31 12.26 -7.47
CA PRO A 199 11.93 13.33 -6.55
C PRO A 199 10.45 13.31 -6.19
N GLU A 200 9.59 12.78 -7.07
CA GLU A 200 8.14 12.79 -6.93
C GLU A 200 7.54 11.53 -6.29
N ASN A 201 8.38 10.59 -5.82
CA ASN A 201 7.93 9.46 -5.01
C ASN A 201 8.01 9.76 -3.50
N GLY A 202 6.85 10.00 -2.90
CA GLY A 202 6.69 10.22 -1.46
C GLY A 202 7.22 9.08 -0.58
N VAL A 203 7.30 7.84 -1.09
CA VAL A 203 7.79 6.66 -0.33
C VAL A 203 9.27 6.77 0.01
N LEU A 204 10.09 7.30 -0.90
CA LEU A 204 11.51 7.54 -0.63
C LEU A 204 11.69 8.55 0.51
N TRP A 205 10.92 9.64 0.46
CA TRP A 205 10.88 10.65 1.53
C TRP A 205 10.34 10.08 2.85
N LEU A 206 9.40 9.13 2.82
CA LEU A 206 8.95 8.41 4.01
C LEU A 206 10.04 7.49 4.58
N GLN A 207 10.89 6.86 3.76
CA GLN A 207 12.04 6.10 4.27
C GLN A 207 13.07 7.02 4.94
N LEU A 208 13.36 8.18 4.34
CA LEU A 208 14.28 9.15 4.93
C LEU A 208 13.70 9.73 6.23
N ALA A 209 12.39 9.97 6.29
CA ALA A 209 11.69 10.30 7.52
C ALA A 209 11.82 9.16 8.57
N ALA A 210 11.61 7.90 8.17
CA ALA A 210 11.74 6.73 9.06
C ALA A 210 13.16 6.60 9.65
N LEU A 211 14.20 6.91 8.87
CA LEU A 211 15.59 6.98 9.34
C LEU A 211 15.80 8.11 10.36
N MET A 212 15.32 9.32 10.06
CA MET A 212 15.38 10.45 11.01
C MET A 212 14.64 10.17 12.32
N LEU A 213 13.53 9.42 12.25
CA LEU A 213 12.79 8.97 13.44
C LEU A 213 13.58 7.95 14.26
N ALA A 214 14.28 7.01 13.61
CA ALA A 214 15.18 6.06 14.28
C ALA A 214 16.43 6.73 14.89
N GLN A 215 16.81 7.90 14.37
CA GLN A 215 17.87 8.78 14.91
C GLN A 215 17.39 9.73 16.02
N GLU A 216 16.14 9.63 16.46
CA GLU A 216 15.48 10.57 17.40
C GLU A 216 15.44 12.04 16.89
N ASN A 217 15.77 12.29 15.62
CA ASN A 217 15.79 13.60 14.99
C ASN A 217 14.38 14.03 14.56
N GLN A 218 13.54 14.31 15.58
CA GLN A 218 12.15 14.75 15.42
C GLN A 218 11.99 15.94 14.46
N GLN A 219 12.97 16.86 14.38
CA GLN A 219 12.91 18.00 13.47
C GLN A 219 13.03 17.55 12.00
N ALA A 220 14.06 16.77 11.66
CA ALA A 220 14.24 16.29 10.30
C ALA A 220 13.15 15.27 9.89
N PHE A 221 12.71 14.42 10.80
CA PHE A 221 11.53 13.56 10.60
C PHE A 221 10.30 14.40 10.22
N THR A 222 10.00 15.46 10.98
CA THR A 222 8.84 16.34 10.70
C THR A 222 9.01 17.13 9.39
N HIS A 223 10.24 17.35 8.93
CA HIS A 223 10.55 18.01 7.67
C HIS A 223 10.30 17.07 6.47
N TYR A 224 10.93 15.90 6.43
CA TYR A 224 10.75 14.94 5.33
C TYR A 224 9.32 14.37 5.28
N LEU A 225 8.63 14.26 6.43
CA LEU A 225 7.22 13.88 6.48
C LEU A 225 6.30 14.90 5.78
N LYS A 226 6.67 16.20 5.74
CA LYS A 226 5.95 17.21 4.95
C LYS A 226 6.28 17.11 3.48
N ILE A 227 7.56 16.97 3.13
CA ILE A 227 8.00 16.79 1.73
C ILE A 227 7.26 15.61 1.10
N ALA A 228 7.19 14.47 1.80
CA ALA A 228 6.47 13.28 1.36
C ALA A 228 4.99 13.53 1.06
N ILE A 229 4.29 14.36 1.86
CA ILE A 229 2.86 14.67 1.67
C ILE A 229 2.61 15.47 0.39
N GLU A 230 3.56 16.33 0.02
CA GLU A 230 3.50 17.23 -1.13
C GLU A 230 3.83 16.52 -2.46
N LYS A 231 4.19 15.22 -2.43
CA LYS A 231 4.58 14.44 -3.61
C LYS A 231 3.42 13.82 -4.37
N THR A 232 3.59 13.71 -5.69
CA THR A 232 2.52 13.32 -6.62
C THR A 232 2.39 11.82 -6.88
N SER A 233 3.36 11.01 -6.44
CA SER A 233 3.30 9.54 -6.45
C SER A 233 3.75 8.92 -5.12
N PHE A 234 3.34 7.68 -4.85
CA PHE A 234 3.87 6.86 -3.76
C PHE A 234 4.06 5.42 -4.28
N SER A 235 5.28 5.08 -4.68
CA SER A 235 5.62 3.75 -5.21
C SER A 235 6.61 3.00 -4.32
N ASN A 236 6.36 1.71 -4.11
CA ASN A 236 7.30 0.80 -3.45
C ASN A 236 8.23 0.06 -4.44
N TYR A 237 8.09 0.32 -5.75
CA TYR A 237 8.80 -0.31 -6.87
C TYR A 237 8.69 -1.85 -6.95
N PHE A 238 7.60 -2.43 -6.44
CA PHE A 238 7.39 -3.89 -6.39
C PHE A 238 7.48 -4.57 -7.76
N PHE A 239 6.92 -3.96 -8.82
CA PHE A 239 6.95 -4.52 -10.18
C PHE A 239 8.33 -4.40 -10.84
N GLU A 240 9.10 -3.36 -10.52
CA GLU A 240 10.49 -3.22 -10.95
C GLU A 240 11.41 -4.20 -10.22
N TYR A 241 11.21 -4.46 -8.92
CA TYR A 241 11.93 -5.51 -8.20
C TYR A 241 11.59 -6.91 -8.71
N ILE A 242 10.30 -7.26 -8.86
CA ILE A 242 9.92 -8.57 -9.42
C ILE A 242 10.45 -8.71 -10.85
N GLY A 243 10.31 -7.66 -11.66
CA GLY A 243 10.90 -7.57 -12.99
C GLY A 243 12.40 -7.87 -12.98
N LEU A 244 13.19 -7.06 -12.28
CA LEU A 244 14.64 -7.22 -12.18
C LEU A 244 15.04 -8.62 -11.69
N PHE A 245 14.27 -9.23 -10.77
CA PHE A 245 14.52 -10.59 -10.33
C PHE A 245 14.34 -11.58 -11.49
N PHE A 246 13.20 -11.56 -12.20
CA PHE A 246 12.97 -12.42 -13.37
C PHE A 246 13.99 -12.16 -14.48
N ASP A 247 14.20 -10.89 -14.84
CA ASP A 247 15.13 -10.42 -15.87
C ASP A 247 16.59 -10.87 -15.58
N SER A 248 16.94 -11.14 -14.31
CA SER A 248 18.26 -11.64 -13.89
C SER A 248 18.32 -13.15 -13.63
N ALA A 249 17.22 -13.78 -13.21
CA ALA A 249 17.17 -15.19 -12.82
C ALA A 249 16.82 -16.14 -13.98
N TYR A 250 16.13 -15.65 -15.02
CA TYR A 250 15.63 -16.48 -16.11
C TYR A 250 16.77 -17.17 -16.89
N GLY A 251 16.75 -18.50 -16.94
CA GLY A 251 17.80 -19.31 -17.56
C GLY A 251 19.10 -19.42 -16.76
N VAL A 252 19.19 -18.79 -15.58
CA VAL A 252 20.29 -18.95 -14.61
C VAL A 252 19.86 -19.88 -13.48
N ILE A 253 18.67 -19.66 -12.92
CA ILE A 253 18.08 -20.52 -11.89
C ILE A 253 17.38 -21.71 -12.55
N ASP A 254 17.92 -22.93 -12.36
CA ASP A 254 17.29 -24.20 -12.78
C ASP A 254 16.17 -24.60 -11.81
N LEU A 255 15.08 -23.82 -11.82
CA LEU A 255 13.84 -24.10 -11.10
C LEU A 255 12.62 -23.89 -12.03
N PRO A 256 11.53 -24.66 -11.84
CA PRO A 256 10.25 -24.40 -12.50
C PRO A 256 9.72 -22.96 -12.26
N PHE A 257 9.02 -22.39 -13.24
CA PHE A 257 8.62 -20.98 -13.24
C PHE A 257 7.77 -20.57 -12.02
N ASN A 258 6.83 -21.42 -11.60
CA ASN A 258 6.06 -21.26 -10.35
C ASN A 258 6.95 -21.05 -9.11
N GLN A 259 8.09 -21.74 -9.06
CA GLN A 259 9.06 -21.64 -7.98
C GLN A 259 9.86 -20.35 -8.08
N VAL A 260 10.36 -19.99 -9.27
CA VAL A 260 11.07 -18.71 -9.53
C VAL A 260 10.20 -17.51 -9.12
N TYR A 261 8.92 -17.50 -9.50
CA TYR A 261 7.96 -16.47 -9.08
C TYR A 261 7.83 -16.33 -7.56
N THR A 262 7.57 -17.46 -6.90
CA THR A 262 7.32 -17.51 -5.45
C THR A 262 8.55 -17.02 -4.68
N LEU A 263 9.75 -17.33 -5.19
CA LEU A 263 11.00 -16.82 -4.66
C LEU A 263 11.17 -15.32 -4.90
N GLY A 264 11.06 -14.83 -6.13
CA GLY A 264 11.19 -13.40 -6.46
C GLY A 264 10.27 -12.52 -5.62
N SER A 265 9.00 -12.93 -5.48
CA SER A 265 7.99 -12.26 -4.66
C SER A 265 8.37 -12.18 -3.17
N SER A 266 9.05 -13.20 -2.63
CA SER A 266 9.54 -13.19 -1.24
C SER A 266 10.78 -12.29 -1.06
N LEU A 267 11.55 -12.09 -2.13
CA LEU A 267 12.82 -11.39 -2.12
C LEU A 267 12.67 -9.87 -2.24
N VAL A 268 11.61 -9.37 -2.89
CA VAL A 268 11.31 -7.92 -3.05
C VAL A 268 11.62 -7.12 -1.78
N SER A 269 12.42 -6.07 -1.92
CA SER A 269 12.71 -5.13 -0.83
C SER A 269 11.59 -4.09 -0.76
N SER A 270 10.54 -4.40 -0.02
CA SER A 270 9.45 -3.45 0.19
C SER A 270 9.90 -2.26 1.05
N ALA A 271 9.31 -1.10 0.79
CA ALA A 271 9.57 0.11 1.55
C ALA A 271 8.92 0.00 2.95
N ASP A 272 9.69 -0.41 3.97
CA ASP A 272 9.21 -0.47 5.35
C ASP A 272 8.96 0.96 5.88
N ILE A 273 7.72 1.43 5.78
CA ILE A 273 7.24 2.68 6.39
C ILE A 273 6.51 2.42 7.72
N SER A 274 6.64 1.22 8.29
CA SER A 274 5.85 0.78 9.44
C SER A 274 6.10 1.64 10.69
N SER A 275 7.31 2.16 10.89
CA SER A 275 7.63 3.07 11.99
C SER A 275 6.88 4.40 11.89
N VAL A 276 6.73 4.95 10.67
CA VAL A 276 5.99 6.20 10.40
C VAL A 276 4.49 6.00 10.60
N ILE A 277 3.93 4.89 10.10
CA ILE A 277 2.53 4.53 10.32
C ILE A 277 2.26 4.36 11.82
N ASN A 278 3.12 3.63 12.54
CA ASN A 278 3.02 3.45 13.99
C ASN A 278 3.16 4.77 14.77
N TYR A 279 3.97 5.71 14.28
CA TYR A 279 4.10 7.05 14.84
C TYR A 279 2.78 7.83 14.69
N CYS A 280 2.25 7.94 13.47
CA CYS A 280 0.96 8.60 13.19
C CYS A 280 -0.21 7.95 13.93
N GLY A 281 -0.22 6.62 14.04
CA GLY A 281 -1.12 5.85 14.89
C GLY A 281 -1.07 6.25 16.38
N LYS A 282 0.01 6.87 16.86
CA LYS A 282 0.19 7.30 18.26
C LYS A 282 0.12 8.80 18.51
N VAL A 283 0.23 9.67 17.49
CA VAL A 283 0.12 11.13 17.66
C VAL A 283 -1.23 11.52 18.31
N PRO A 284 -1.24 12.32 19.39
CA PRO A 284 -2.46 12.79 20.04
C PRO A 284 -3.04 14.03 19.31
N THR A 285 -4.36 14.20 19.36
CA THR A 285 -5.08 15.36 18.79
C THR A 285 -4.70 16.70 19.38
N SER A 286 -4.10 16.73 20.58
CA SER A 286 -3.54 17.93 21.20
C SER A 286 -2.29 18.46 20.49
N ASN A 287 -1.56 17.61 19.74
CA ASN A 287 -0.49 18.05 18.84
C ASN A 287 -1.09 18.28 17.44
N THR A 288 -1.83 19.37 17.29
CA THR A 288 -2.57 19.72 16.06
C THR A 288 -1.69 19.71 14.81
N THR A 289 -0.44 20.18 14.92
CA THR A 289 0.53 20.19 13.82
C THR A 289 0.87 18.78 13.33
N LEU A 290 1.35 17.90 14.21
CA LEU A 290 1.71 16.53 13.79
C LEU A 290 0.48 15.70 13.44
N PHE A 291 -0.64 15.92 14.12
CA PHE A 291 -1.90 15.24 13.82
C PHE A 291 -2.41 15.60 12.41
N GLY A 292 -2.40 16.89 12.05
CA GLY A 292 -2.79 17.36 10.72
C GLY A 292 -1.81 16.92 9.62
N ILE A 293 -0.52 16.82 9.91
CA ILE A 293 0.48 16.23 8.99
C ILE A 293 0.18 14.75 8.75
N CYS A 294 -0.01 13.95 9.80
CA CYS A 294 -0.37 12.54 9.68
C CYS A 294 -1.71 12.32 8.95
N GLN A 295 -2.72 13.15 9.18
CA GLN A 295 -4.00 13.08 8.47
C GLN A 295 -3.83 13.38 6.96
N GLN A 296 -3.01 14.37 6.59
CA GLN A 296 -2.70 14.66 5.20
C GLN A 296 -1.90 13.52 4.55
N LEU A 297 -0.96 12.88 5.26
CA LEU A 297 -0.25 11.71 4.77
C LEU A 297 -1.21 10.54 4.46
N GLY A 298 -2.13 10.23 5.38
CA GLY A 298 -3.15 9.20 5.18
C GLY A 298 -4.07 9.49 3.98
N SER A 299 -4.28 10.77 3.64
CA SER A 299 -4.99 11.16 2.42
C SER A 299 -4.12 11.07 1.16
N SER A 300 -2.86 11.52 1.23
CA SER A 300 -1.96 11.57 0.06
C SER A 300 -1.62 10.17 -0.44
N MET A 301 -1.22 9.26 0.48
CA MET A 301 -0.98 7.85 0.16
C MET A 301 -2.21 7.14 -0.44
N GLN A 302 -3.43 7.54 -0.08
CA GLN A 302 -4.65 6.94 -0.64
C GLN A 302 -5.00 7.37 -2.06
N ILE A 303 -4.50 8.53 -2.48
CA ILE A 303 -4.79 9.15 -3.78
C ILE A 303 -3.65 8.92 -4.77
N HIS A 304 -2.40 8.90 -4.28
CA HIS A 304 -1.19 8.96 -5.08
C HIS A 304 -0.36 7.66 -5.09
N ALA A 305 -0.74 6.62 -4.34
CA ALA A 305 -0.03 5.33 -4.40
C ALA A 305 -0.47 4.44 -5.57
N ASP A 306 0.50 3.81 -6.22
CA ASP A 306 0.30 2.87 -7.35
C ASP A 306 -0.03 1.45 -6.89
N ASP A 307 0.38 1.06 -5.68
CA ASP A 307 0.10 -0.22 -5.03
C ASP A 307 -1.00 -0.14 -3.94
N MET A 308 -1.74 -1.25 -3.81
CA MET A 308 -2.85 -1.42 -2.87
C MET A 308 -2.42 -1.34 -1.41
N LEU A 309 -1.21 -1.80 -1.08
CA LEU A 309 -0.73 -1.92 0.30
C LEU A 309 -0.48 -0.53 0.88
N LEU A 310 0.16 0.36 0.12
CA LEU A 310 0.32 1.78 0.48
C LEU A 310 -1.02 2.51 0.53
N GLN A 311 -1.94 2.28 -0.42
CA GLN A 311 -3.31 2.83 -0.34
C GLN A 311 -4.03 2.38 0.94
N ALA A 312 -3.91 1.10 1.32
CA ALA A 312 -4.50 0.54 2.53
C ALA A 312 -3.83 1.04 3.82
N MET A 313 -2.51 1.25 3.82
CA MET A 313 -1.77 1.89 4.90
C MET A 313 -2.23 3.35 5.11
N GLY A 314 -2.41 4.11 4.02
CA GLY A 314 -2.96 5.46 4.05
C GLY A 314 -4.38 5.49 4.64
N ALA A 315 -5.25 4.58 4.19
CA ALA A 315 -6.60 4.41 4.75
C ALA A 315 -6.56 4.05 6.25
N GLY A 316 -5.61 3.22 6.67
CA GLY A 316 -5.33 2.93 8.08
C GLY A 316 -5.05 4.21 8.89
N ILE A 317 -4.13 5.05 8.42
CA ILE A 317 -3.80 6.33 9.07
C ILE A 317 -5.04 7.24 9.15
N SER A 318 -5.77 7.41 8.05
CA SER A 318 -6.98 8.26 8.02
C SER A 318 -8.05 7.78 8.99
N ARG A 319 -8.32 6.47 9.08
CA ARG A 319 -9.30 5.92 10.03
C ARG A 319 -8.91 6.12 11.48
N GLU A 320 -7.64 5.94 11.84
CA GLU A 320 -7.18 6.24 13.20
C GLU A 320 -7.26 7.74 13.51
N SER A 321 -6.98 8.62 12.54
CA SER A 321 -7.22 10.05 12.70
C SER A 321 -8.70 10.37 12.94
N TYR A 322 -9.63 9.83 12.13
CA TYR A 322 -11.07 10.06 12.30
C TYR A 322 -11.62 9.49 13.62
N LYS A 323 -11.16 8.30 14.06
CA LYS A 323 -11.47 7.75 15.38
C LYS A 323 -11.04 8.71 16.51
N LYS A 324 -9.80 9.21 16.46
CA LYS A 324 -9.23 10.12 17.47
C LYS A 324 -9.91 11.49 17.51
N SER A 325 -10.32 12.04 16.36
CA SER A 325 -11.06 13.31 16.28
C SER A 325 -12.56 13.16 16.60
N ASN A 326 -13.05 11.92 16.74
CA ASN A 326 -14.47 11.55 16.85
C ASN A 326 -15.31 11.89 15.60
N ASP A 327 -14.69 12.03 14.42
CA ASP A 327 -15.39 12.23 13.15
C ASP A 327 -15.97 10.90 12.64
N GLN A 328 -17.14 10.54 13.17
CA GLN A 328 -17.87 9.34 12.78
C GLN A 328 -18.34 9.37 11.32
N THR A 329 -18.52 10.56 10.73
CA THR A 329 -18.97 10.72 9.34
C THR A 329 -17.85 10.41 8.37
N ALA A 330 -16.66 11.00 8.58
CA ALA A 330 -15.48 10.69 7.77
C ALA A 330 -15.04 9.24 7.97
N LEU A 331 -15.10 8.69 9.19
CA LEU A 331 -14.82 7.29 9.46
C LEU A 331 -15.76 6.33 8.70
N ALA A 332 -17.07 6.58 8.72
CA ALA A 332 -18.05 5.77 7.99
C ALA A 332 -17.88 5.86 6.46
N ASN A 333 -17.57 7.04 5.94
CA ASN A 333 -17.28 7.24 4.52
C ASN A 333 -16.00 6.48 4.11
N GLN A 334 -14.94 6.55 4.91
CA GLN A 334 -13.68 5.83 4.66
C GLN A 334 -13.89 4.31 4.65
N ILE A 335 -14.60 3.75 5.64
CA ILE A 335 -14.93 2.31 5.67
C ILE A 335 -15.69 1.88 4.40
N LYS A 336 -16.61 2.70 3.91
CA LYS A 336 -17.34 2.42 2.66
C LYS A 336 -16.41 2.43 1.43
N VAL A 337 -15.44 3.35 1.36
CA VAL A 337 -14.43 3.37 0.29
C VAL A 337 -13.52 2.15 0.37
N ASP A 338 -13.08 1.77 1.57
CA ASP A 338 -12.25 0.57 1.81
C ASP A 338 -13.00 -0.70 1.37
N GLU A 339 -14.27 -0.84 1.73
CA GLU A 339 -15.13 -1.94 1.29
C GLU A 339 -15.28 -1.98 -0.24
N GLN A 340 -15.45 -0.83 -0.89
CA GLN A 340 -15.62 -0.76 -2.34
C GLN A 340 -14.32 -1.14 -3.07
N ARG A 341 -13.17 -0.63 -2.62
CA ARG A 341 -11.84 -1.01 -3.12
C ARG A 341 -11.59 -2.51 -2.91
N TYR A 342 -11.83 -3.03 -1.71
CA TYR A 342 -11.64 -4.45 -1.39
C TYR A 342 -12.55 -5.36 -2.25
N LYS A 343 -13.82 -5.02 -2.42
CA LYS A 343 -14.77 -5.79 -3.25
C LYS A 343 -14.46 -5.72 -4.74
N ALA A 344 -13.93 -4.60 -5.23
CA ALA A 344 -13.48 -4.47 -6.61
C ALA A 344 -12.26 -5.36 -6.89
N MET A 345 -11.29 -5.42 -5.98
CA MET A 345 -9.99 -6.05 -6.23
C MET A 345 -9.93 -7.51 -5.76
N PHE A 346 -10.40 -7.85 -4.55
CA PHE A 346 -10.38 -9.24 -4.02
C PHE A 346 -11.61 -10.08 -4.41
N ASN A 347 -12.15 -9.84 -5.60
CA ASN A 347 -13.26 -10.62 -6.16
C ASN A 347 -12.79 -12.04 -6.58
N LEU A 348 -13.73 -12.92 -6.98
CA LEU A 348 -13.40 -14.31 -7.34
C LEU A 348 -12.62 -14.42 -8.68
N ASP A 349 -12.85 -13.51 -9.63
CA ASP A 349 -12.05 -13.47 -10.86
C ASP A 349 -10.57 -13.17 -10.55
N TRP A 350 -10.29 -12.22 -9.66
CA TRP A 350 -8.91 -11.96 -9.20
C TRP A 350 -8.29 -13.19 -8.54
N GLN A 351 -8.99 -13.83 -7.61
CA GLN A 351 -8.48 -15.02 -6.92
C GLN A 351 -8.17 -16.16 -7.89
N ASN A 352 -9.04 -16.39 -8.88
CA ASN A 352 -8.84 -17.40 -9.91
C ASN A 352 -7.68 -17.00 -10.84
N ALA A 353 -7.64 -15.76 -11.33
CA ALA A 353 -6.58 -15.27 -12.21
C ALA A 353 -5.19 -15.28 -11.54
N GLN A 354 -5.10 -14.88 -10.26
CA GLN A 354 -3.88 -14.98 -9.45
C GLN A 354 -3.45 -16.44 -9.26
N SER A 355 -4.38 -17.40 -9.20
CA SER A 355 -4.04 -18.82 -9.19
C SER A 355 -3.45 -19.32 -10.52
N LEU A 356 -3.73 -18.64 -11.64
CA LEU A 356 -3.21 -18.97 -12.97
C LEU A 356 -1.83 -18.36 -13.26
N ILE A 357 -1.52 -17.17 -12.71
CA ILE A 357 -0.18 -16.52 -12.78
C ILE A 357 0.96 -17.52 -12.52
N VAL A 358 0.74 -18.42 -11.56
CA VAL A 358 1.72 -19.41 -11.10
C VAL A 358 2.05 -20.45 -12.18
N TRP A 359 1.15 -20.71 -13.13
CA TRP A 359 1.24 -21.80 -14.11
C TRP A 359 1.30 -21.34 -15.58
N ASP A 360 1.29 -20.03 -15.84
CA ASP A 360 1.20 -19.44 -17.16
C ASP A 360 2.12 -18.21 -17.24
N ASP A 361 3.29 -18.41 -17.83
CA ASP A 361 4.37 -17.41 -17.96
C ASP A 361 3.92 -16.14 -18.72
N GLU A 362 2.95 -16.26 -19.63
CA GLU A 362 2.40 -15.11 -20.37
C GLU A 362 1.49 -14.27 -19.46
N LEU A 363 0.60 -14.90 -18.65
CA LEU A 363 -0.20 -14.20 -17.65
C LEU A 363 0.66 -13.49 -16.60
N MET A 364 1.79 -14.10 -16.20
CA MET A 364 2.79 -13.43 -15.37
C MET A 364 3.38 -12.19 -16.07
N THR A 365 3.82 -12.35 -17.32
CA THR A 365 4.43 -11.27 -18.10
C THR A 365 3.46 -10.10 -18.25
N THR A 366 2.20 -10.37 -18.62
CA THR A 366 1.12 -9.37 -18.66
C THR A 366 0.99 -8.63 -17.34
N TRP A 367 0.96 -9.33 -16.20
CA TRP A 367 0.83 -8.71 -14.88
C TRP A 367 2.05 -7.86 -14.51
N ILE A 368 3.28 -8.33 -14.75
CA ILE A 368 4.50 -7.57 -14.48
C ILE A 368 4.61 -6.34 -15.38
N GLU A 369 4.38 -6.47 -16.69
CA GLU A 369 4.51 -5.36 -17.64
C GLU A 369 3.46 -4.27 -17.41
N HIS A 370 2.20 -4.64 -17.20
CA HIS A 370 1.15 -3.67 -16.87
C HIS A 370 1.38 -3.04 -15.49
N GLY A 371 1.98 -3.76 -14.54
CA GLY A 371 2.39 -3.21 -13.25
C GLY A 371 3.50 -2.17 -13.38
N LYS A 372 4.59 -2.52 -14.09
CA LYS A 372 5.72 -1.62 -14.41
C LYS A 372 5.28 -0.32 -15.14
N LEU A 373 4.22 -0.38 -15.95
CA LEU A 373 3.78 0.75 -16.80
C LEU A 373 2.60 1.55 -16.24
N PHE A 374 1.69 0.91 -15.49
CA PHE A 374 0.37 1.47 -15.16
C PHE A 374 -0.10 1.19 -13.71
N GLY A 375 0.72 0.56 -12.87
CA GLY A 375 0.42 0.29 -11.46
C GLY A 375 -0.46 -0.95 -11.22
N GLU A 376 -0.64 -1.32 -9.94
CA GLU A 376 -1.22 -2.62 -9.55
C GLU A 376 -2.66 -2.79 -10.03
N GLN A 377 -3.49 -1.75 -9.95
CA GLN A 377 -4.89 -1.83 -10.39
C GLN A 377 -5.02 -2.09 -11.90
N ALA A 378 -4.09 -1.61 -12.72
CA ALA A 378 -4.07 -1.91 -14.15
C ALA A 378 -3.58 -3.33 -14.42
N ALA A 379 -2.55 -3.79 -13.71
CA ALA A 379 -2.06 -5.17 -13.76
C ALA A 379 -3.14 -6.20 -13.39
N VAL A 380 -3.89 -5.94 -12.31
CA VAL A 380 -5.04 -6.74 -11.87
C VAL A 380 -6.10 -6.85 -12.96
N ASN A 381 -6.42 -5.74 -13.63
CA ASN A 381 -7.45 -5.73 -14.68
C ASN A 381 -6.99 -6.48 -15.94
N ALA A 382 -5.78 -6.20 -16.44
CA ALA A 382 -5.22 -6.85 -17.62
C ALA A 382 -5.12 -8.37 -17.44
N LEU A 383 -4.65 -8.82 -16.27
CA LEU A 383 -4.62 -10.23 -15.92
C LEU A 383 -6.02 -10.86 -15.94
N ILE A 384 -7.02 -10.22 -15.31
CA ILE A 384 -8.40 -10.74 -15.26
C ILE A 384 -9.01 -10.86 -16.67
N GLU A 385 -8.73 -9.90 -17.55
CA GLU A 385 -9.20 -9.94 -18.94
C GLU A 385 -8.54 -11.06 -19.75
N GLU A 386 -7.21 -11.21 -19.68
CA GLU A 386 -6.50 -12.29 -20.38
C GLU A 386 -6.85 -13.68 -19.81
N ALA A 387 -6.91 -13.81 -18.49
CA ALA A 387 -7.29 -15.05 -17.81
C ALA A 387 -8.70 -15.52 -18.19
N LYS A 388 -9.65 -14.59 -18.43
CA LYS A 388 -10.97 -14.91 -19.02
C LYS A 388 -10.84 -15.42 -20.45
N ILE A 389 -10.08 -14.72 -21.30
CA ILE A 389 -9.87 -15.11 -22.71
C ILE A 389 -9.26 -16.52 -22.79
N LYS A 390 -8.25 -16.81 -21.98
CA LYS A 390 -7.62 -18.15 -21.91
C LYS A 390 -8.58 -19.21 -21.36
N SER A 391 -9.36 -18.90 -20.32
CA SER A 391 -10.34 -19.83 -19.73
C SER A 391 -11.48 -20.24 -20.65
N LEU A 392 -11.79 -19.44 -21.69
CA LEU A 392 -12.75 -19.79 -22.74
C LEU A 392 -12.21 -20.82 -23.74
N ASN A 393 -10.90 -21.05 -23.81
CA ASN A 393 -10.30 -22.05 -24.70
C ASN A 393 -10.48 -23.46 -24.10
N PRO A 394 -11.20 -24.39 -24.76
CA PRO A 394 -11.42 -25.74 -24.23
C PRO A 394 -10.14 -26.56 -24.09
N ASP A 395 -9.05 -26.20 -24.78
CA ASP A 395 -7.75 -26.88 -24.71
C ASP A 395 -6.79 -26.26 -23.67
N TYR A 396 -7.15 -25.14 -23.03
CA TYR A 396 -6.32 -24.51 -21.99
C TYR A 396 -6.31 -25.38 -20.72
N ARG A 397 -5.11 -25.82 -20.32
CA ARG A 397 -4.87 -26.72 -19.18
C ARG A 397 -3.63 -26.26 -18.38
N PRO A 398 -3.70 -25.09 -17.72
CA PRO A 398 -2.55 -24.50 -17.02
C PRO A 398 -2.12 -25.35 -15.82
N CYS A 399 -3.08 -25.84 -15.03
CA CYS A 399 -2.80 -26.64 -13.84
C CYS A 399 -2.26 -28.02 -14.25
N GLN A 400 -0.97 -28.26 -13.99
CA GLN A 400 -0.37 -29.59 -14.16
C GLN A 400 -0.96 -30.57 -13.14
N GLN A 401 -1.12 -31.84 -13.53
CA GLN A 401 -1.72 -32.93 -12.72
C GLN A 401 -0.67 -33.82 -12.09
#